data_AF-A0A803KB06-F1
#
_entry.id   AF-A0A803KB06-F1
#
_cell.length_a   1.000
_cell.length_b   1.000
_cell.length_c   1.000
_cell.angle_alpha   90.00
_cell.angle_beta   90.00
_cell.angle_gamma   90.00
#
_symmetry.space_group_name_H-M   'P 1'
#
loop_
_entity.id
_entity.type
_entity.pdbx_description
1 polymer ?
#
loop_
_entity_poly.entity_id
_entity_poly.type
_entity_poly.pdbx_seq_one_letter_code
_entity_poly.pdbx_strand_id
1 'polypeptide(L)'
;MTDTQQTAMLLTQLDTESLDKKSSPEEHMFQSEVTQQVHDCGEEYSIGSDNQPLINRLMDELDTVKKDYEMAKGANMSLQKLLSHQESQLRKALDEQEIFRKEAKEREMQLQAMSLKFSSLREERKHEEMMATMSKENYNIRELVAELKSEMSKRNDMITDLKHEVQRLQRQSTDFQMRLKKSEEEKADIQRKSEDLLCSNQQIKVSLECLQSRFERFRTKIIQATYSAPGVKCSQLEMTDNEILEGMQRIITERSDFHQQLKQKGVKVPSLYMNETTSPKQSASNTRRKLQ
;
A
#
# COMPACT_ATOMS: atom_id res chain seq x y z
N MET A 1 52.23 32.27 -27.02
CA MET A 1 53.13 33.07 -27.88
C MET A 1 54.21 32.11 -28.33
N THR A 2 54.02 31.55 -29.52
CA THR A 2 54.70 30.35 -30.00
C THR A 2 55.31 30.66 -31.37
N ASP A 3 56.48 30.08 -31.63
CA ASP A 3 57.43 30.35 -32.72
C ASP A 3 56.84 30.69 -34.10
N THR A 4 55.64 30.20 -34.41
CA THR A 4 54.82 30.56 -35.58
C THR A 4 54.62 32.08 -35.79
N GLN A 5 54.54 32.89 -34.73
CA GLN A 5 54.41 34.35 -34.87
C GLN A 5 55.75 35.04 -35.20
N GLN A 6 56.88 34.47 -34.77
CA GLN A 6 58.20 34.97 -35.15
C GLN A 6 58.55 34.60 -36.59
N THR A 7 58.15 33.41 -37.06
CA THR A 7 58.37 33.00 -38.47
C THR A 7 57.51 33.82 -39.43
N ALA A 8 56.27 34.16 -39.06
CA ALA A 8 55.40 35.02 -39.86
C ALA A 8 55.95 36.47 -39.96
N MET A 9 56.60 36.98 -38.92
CA MET A 9 57.19 38.32 -38.94
C MET A 9 58.48 38.39 -39.78
N LEU A 10 59.26 37.30 -39.83
CA LEU A 10 60.44 37.15 -40.70
C LEU A 10 60.07 36.98 -42.18
N LEU A 11 58.94 36.34 -42.49
CA LEU A 11 58.46 36.19 -43.87
C LEU A 11 57.85 37.48 -44.43
N THR A 12 57.21 38.31 -43.60
CA THR A 12 56.71 39.63 -44.05
C THR A 12 57.83 40.68 -44.20
N GLN A 13 59.01 40.47 -43.60
CA GLN A 13 60.16 41.37 -43.75
C GLN A 13 61.00 41.11 -45.01
N LEU A 14 60.76 40.01 -45.74
CA LEU A 14 61.49 39.68 -46.97
C LEU A 14 60.75 40.10 -48.26
N ASP A 15 59.52 40.63 -48.15
CA ASP A 15 58.69 41.02 -49.30
C ASP A 15 58.70 42.54 -49.60
N THR A 16 59.68 43.28 -49.05
CA THR A 16 59.95 44.68 -49.45
C THR A 16 61.34 44.84 -50.05
N GLU A 17 61.72 43.97 -50.97
CA GLU A 17 62.70 44.33 -52.00
C GLU A 17 62.05 44.15 -53.37
N SER A 18 61.19 45.12 -53.68
CA SER A 18 60.89 45.49 -55.05
C SER A 18 62.22 45.74 -55.75
N LEU A 19 62.72 44.73 -56.47
CA LEU A 19 63.66 44.92 -57.58
C LEU A 19 62.90 45.64 -58.70
N ASP A 20 62.59 46.90 -58.41
CA ASP A 20 62.45 47.92 -59.41
C ASP A 20 63.69 47.81 -60.28
N LYS A 21 63.48 47.63 -61.59
CA LYS A 21 64.53 47.78 -62.59
C LYS A 21 65.00 49.24 -62.58
N LYS A 22 65.74 49.62 -61.55
CA LYS A 22 66.69 50.72 -61.64
C LYS A 22 67.91 50.14 -62.35
N SER A 23 68.05 50.53 -63.60
CA SER A 23 69.35 50.66 -64.25
C SER A 23 70.36 51.15 -63.20
N SER A 24 71.27 50.26 -62.80
CA SER A 24 72.32 50.61 -61.84
C SER A 24 73.18 51.70 -62.48
N PRO A 25 73.55 52.77 -61.76
CA PRO A 25 74.45 53.82 -62.28
C PRO A 25 75.80 53.29 -62.76
N GLU A 26 76.18 52.07 -62.37
CA GLU A 26 77.49 51.47 -62.68
C GLU A 26 77.66 51.01 -64.13
N GLU A 27 76.58 50.62 -64.84
CA GLU A 27 76.69 50.27 -66.28
C GLU A 27 76.87 51.53 -67.14
N HIS A 28 76.28 52.66 -66.73
CA HIS A 28 76.49 53.95 -67.39
C HIS A 28 77.82 54.60 -66.99
N MET A 29 78.35 54.32 -65.80
CA MET A 29 79.66 54.83 -65.38
C MET A 29 80.79 54.11 -66.14
N PHE A 30 80.71 52.79 -66.33
CA PHE A 30 81.70 52.06 -67.12
C PHE A 30 81.65 52.37 -68.62
N GLN A 31 80.47 52.61 -69.20
CA GLN A 31 80.39 53.07 -70.59
C GLN A 31 80.78 54.55 -70.73
N SER A 32 80.45 55.41 -69.77
CA SER A 32 80.83 56.83 -69.82
C SER A 32 82.32 57.05 -69.53
N GLU A 33 82.95 56.27 -68.66
CA GLU A 33 84.37 56.40 -68.34
C GLU A 33 85.26 55.86 -69.47
N VAL A 34 84.82 54.80 -70.18
CA VAL A 34 85.47 54.34 -71.41
C VAL A 34 85.26 55.31 -72.59
N THR A 35 84.13 56.04 -72.64
CA THR A 35 83.89 57.02 -73.71
C THR A 35 84.53 58.39 -73.43
N GLN A 36 84.69 58.77 -72.16
CA GLN A 36 85.31 60.03 -71.74
C GLN A 36 86.84 59.95 -71.69
N GLN A 37 87.43 58.77 -71.50
CA GLN A 37 88.89 58.59 -71.49
C GLN A 37 89.51 58.45 -72.91
N VAL A 38 88.69 58.32 -73.95
CA VAL A 38 89.12 58.29 -75.36
C VAL A 38 89.15 59.69 -75.99
N HIS A 39 88.56 60.72 -75.35
CA HIS A 39 88.49 62.07 -75.92
C HIS A 39 89.65 63.01 -75.49
N ASP A 40 90.53 62.61 -74.54
CA ASP A 40 91.59 63.50 -74.00
C ASP A 40 93.03 62.97 -74.24
N CYS A 41 93.24 62.19 -75.31
CA CYS A 41 94.58 61.82 -75.81
C CYS A 41 94.66 62.00 -77.33
N GLY A 42 94.50 63.25 -77.75
CA GLY A 42 94.60 63.69 -79.14
C GLY A 42 95.69 64.74 -79.35
N GLU A 43 96.90 64.52 -78.83
CA GLU A 43 98.10 65.26 -79.24
C GLU A 43 99.28 64.30 -79.47
N GLU A 44 99.58 64.13 -80.76
CA GLU A 44 100.79 63.63 -81.42
C GLU A 44 101.86 62.86 -80.61
N TYR A 45 101.88 61.54 -80.79
CA TYR A 45 103.14 60.76 -80.84
C TYR A 45 103.12 59.84 -82.07
N SER A 46 104.20 59.88 -82.85
CA SER A 46 104.39 59.15 -84.10
C SER A 46 104.29 57.64 -83.92
N ILE A 47 103.38 57.00 -84.69
CA ILE A 47 103.27 55.54 -84.80
C ILE A 47 104.43 55.02 -85.65
N GLY A 48 105.39 54.36 -84.99
CA GLY A 48 106.45 53.59 -85.64
C GLY A 48 105.94 52.25 -86.17
N SER A 49 106.43 51.84 -87.34
CA SER A 49 106.05 50.67 -88.15
C SER A 49 106.19 49.28 -87.48
N ASP A 50 106.67 49.18 -86.23
CA ASP A 50 107.01 47.89 -85.58
C ASP A 50 105.94 47.36 -84.59
N ASN A 51 104.91 48.15 -84.27
CA ASN A 51 103.88 47.76 -83.29
C ASN A 51 102.59 47.18 -83.91
N GLN A 52 102.49 47.17 -85.24
CA GLN A 52 101.34 46.66 -85.99
C GLN A 52 100.96 45.19 -85.67
N PRO A 53 101.89 44.22 -85.54
CA PRO A 53 101.53 42.83 -85.23
C PRO A 53 101.00 42.65 -83.80
N LEU A 54 101.45 43.47 -82.84
CA LEU A 54 100.94 43.46 -81.47
C LEU A 54 99.52 44.03 -81.40
N ILE A 55 99.25 45.10 -82.13
CA ILE A 55 97.90 45.68 -82.26
C ILE A 55 96.93 44.65 -82.85
N ASN A 56 97.31 43.95 -83.93
CA ASN A 56 96.47 42.90 -84.52
C ASN A 56 96.21 41.74 -83.55
N ARG A 57 97.21 41.30 -82.77
CA ARG A 57 97.03 40.26 -81.75
C ARG A 57 96.07 40.69 -80.64
N LEU A 58 96.21 41.92 -80.15
CA LEU A 58 95.30 42.47 -79.14
C LEU A 58 93.87 42.61 -79.68
N MET A 59 93.70 42.92 -80.97
CA MET A 59 92.39 42.93 -81.61
C MET A 59 91.78 41.52 -81.70
N ASP A 60 92.56 40.49 -82.06
CA ASP A 60 92.09 39.10 -82.08
C ASP A 60 91.71 38.60 -80.68
N GLU A 61 92.54 38.90 -79.68
CA GLU A 61 92.27 38.57 -78.27
C GLU A 61 90.99 39.26 -77.76
N LEU A 62 90.81 40.55 -78.08
CA LEU A 62 89.60 41.30 -77.76
C LEU A 62 88.36 40.68 -78.42
N ASP A 63 88.46 40.22 -79.67
CA ASP A 63 87.38 39.53 -80.37
C ASP A 63 87.05 38.17 -79.76
N THR A 64 88.04 37.41 -79.28
CA THR A 64 87.79 36.16 -78.54
C THR A 64 87.11 36.41 -77.20
N VAL A 65 87.61 37.36 -76.39
CA VAL A 65 87.01 37.72 -75.10
C VAL A 65 85.57 38.22 -75.29
N LYS A 66 85.30 38.99 -76.35
CA LYS A 66 83.96 39.47 -76.68
C LYS A 66 83.01 38.32 -77.05
N LYS A 67 83.46 37.34 -77.84
CA LYS A 67 82.67 36.14 -78.16
C LYS A 67 82.36 35.32 -76.91
N ASP A 68 83.35 35.12 -76.05
CA ASP A 68 83.19 34.40 -74.78
C ASP A 68 82.23 35.14 -73.83
N TYR A 69 82.31 36.46 -73.75
CA TYR A 69 81.39 37.30 -73.00
C TYR A 69 79.95 37.16 -73.51
N GLU A 70 79.70 37.24 -74.81
CA GLU A 70 78.35 37.08 -75.37
C GLU A 70 77.80 35.65 -75.15
N MET A 71 78.65 34.62 -75.23
CA MET A 71 78.25 33.24 -74.89
C MET A 71 77.91 33.10 -73.40
N ALA A 72 78.75 33.62 -72.50
CA ALA A 72 78.50 33.62 -71.06
C ALA A 72 77.23 34.40 -70.70
N LYS A 73 77.01 35.55 -71.35
CA LYS A 73 75.79 36.35 -71.22
C LYS A 73 74.56 35.56 -71.67
N GLY A 74 74.62 34.87 -72.82
CA GLY A 74 73.54 34.00 -73.30
C GLY A 74 73.24 32.83 -72.35
N ALA A 75 74.27 32.18 -71.81
CA ALA A 75 74.14 31.11 -70.81
C ALA A 75 73.51 31.65 -69.52
N ASN A 76 73.95 32.81 -69.04
CA ASN A 76 73.40 33.46 -67.85
C ASN A 76 71.92 33.82 -68.05
N MET A 77 71.55 34.38 -69.22
CA MET A 77 70.15 34.65 -69.56
C MET A 77 69.29 33.37 -69.61
N SER A 78 69.83 32.25 -70.09
CA SER A 78 69.13 30.95 -70.12
C SER A 78 68.93 30.39 -68.71
N LEU A 79 69.97 30.41 -67.88
CA LEU A 79 69.90 29.99 -66.48
C LEU A 79 68.93 30.86 -65.68
N GLN A 80 68.93 32.18 -65.90
CA GLN A 80 67.99 33.09 -65.25
C GLN A 80 66.53 32.77 -65.62
N LYS A 81 66.23 32.47 -66.89
CA LYS A 81 64.90 32.02 -67.31
C LYS A 81 64.49 30.70 -66.65
N LEU A 82 65.42 29.74 -66.55
CA LEU A 82 65.16 28.46 -65.89
C LEU A 82 64.90 28.65 -64.39
N LEU A 83 65.70 29.50 -63.71
CA LEU A 83 65.53 29.84 -62.31
C LEU A 83 64.15 30.47 -62.07
N SER A 84 63.77 31.49 -62.84
CA SER A 84 62.45 32.13 -62.71
C SER A 84 61.29 31.15 -62.95
N HIS A 85 61.47 30.18 -63.87
CA HIS A 85 60.48 29.13 -64.08
C HIS A 85 60.36 28.20 -62.88
N GLN A 86 61.50 27.75 -62.33
CA GLN A 86 61.52 26.90 -61.13
C GLN A 86 60.98 27.62 -59.89
N GLU A 87 61.30 28.91 -59.70
CA GLU A 87 60.74 29.74 -58.63
C GLU A 87 59.21 29.84 -58.74
N SER A 88 58.70 30.04 -59.96
CA SER A 88 57.25 30.06 -60.19
C SER A 88 56.59 28.71 -59.88
N GLN A 89 57.22 27.60 -60.26
CA GLN A 89 56.72 26.27 -59.91
C GLN A 89 56.76 26.03 -58.40
N LEU A 90 57.83 26.43 -57.71
CA LEU A 90 57.96 26.28 -56.27
C LEU A 90 56.88 27.08 -55.53
N ARG A 91 56.62 28.34 -55.94
CA ARG A 91 55.54 29.15 -55.37
C ARG A 91 54.18 28.47 -55.53
N LYS A 92 53.86 27.95 -56.72
CA LYS A 92 52.61 27.19 -56.95
C LYS A 92 52.50 25.97 -56.07
N ALA A 93 53.57 25.19 -55.93
CA ALA A 93 53.59 24.00 -55.07
C ALA A 93 53.41 24.35 -53.59
N LEU A 94 53.98 25.46 -53.12
CA LEU A 94 53.79 25.96 -51.75
C LEU A 94 52.34 26.42 -51.51
N ASP A 95 51.73 27.10 -52.47
CA ASP A 95 50.31 27.50 -52.39
C ASP A 95 49.38 26.28 -52.33
N GLU A 96 49.62 25.28 -53.20
CA GLU A 96 48.88 24.02 -53.20
C GLU A 96 49.05 23.25 -51.87
N GLN A 97 50.27 23.18 -51.34
CA GLN A 97 50.55 22.56 -50.05
C GLN A 97 49.75 23.24 -48.92
N GLU A 98 49.70 24.57 -48.91
CA GLU A 98 48.98 25.33 -47.89
C GLU A 98 47.46 25.12 -47.99
N ILE A 99 46.91 25.01 -49.20
CA ILE A 99 45.50 24.66 -49.43
C ILE A 99 45.22 23.26 -48.89
N PHE A 100 46.00 22.25 -49.28
CA PHE A 100 45.80 20.88 -48.80
C PHE A 100 45.96 20.77 -47.28
N ARG A 101 46.88 21.53 -46.68
CA ARG A 101 47.05 21.59 -45.23
C ARG A 101 45.83 22.18 -44.53
N LYS A 102 45.19 23.21 -45.10
CA LYS A 102 43.93 23.78 -44.56
C LYS A 102 42.78 22.79 -44.68
N GLU A 103 42.62 22.18 -45.85
CA GLU A 103 41.58 21.18 -46.09
C GLU A 103 41.71 19.94 -45.19
N ALA A 104 42.94 19.46 -44.95
CA ALA A 104 43.19 18.34 -44.06
C ALA A 104 42.75 18.66 -42.62
N LYS A 105 43.09 19.86 -42.12
CA LYS A 105 42.65 20.32 -40.79
C LYS A 105 41.14 20.48 -40.71
N GLU A 106 40.50 21.00 -41.75
CA GLU A 106 39.04 21.12 -41.78
C GLU A 106 38.36 19.75 -41.76
N ARG A 107 38.84 18.79 -42.56
CA ARG A 107 38.34 17.41 -42.55
C ARG A 107 38.56 16.73 -41.21
N GLU A 108 39.69 16.95 -40.56
CA GLU A 108 39.96 16.45 -39.20
C GLU A 108 38.94 16.97 -38.18
N MET A 109 38.69 18.29 -38.18
CA MET A 109 37.67 18.89 -37.31
C MET A 109 36.27 18.34 -37.60
N GLN A 110 35.90 18.19 -38.87
CA GLN A 110 34.60 17.61 -39.26
C GLN A 110 34.45 16.17 -38.76
N LEU A 111 35.48 15.33 -38.93
CA LEU A 111 35.48 13.95 -38.44
C LEU A 111 35.38 13.88 -36.91
N GLN A 112 36.10 14.75 -36.21
CA GLN A 112 36.00 14.84 -34.75
C GLN A 112 34.59 15.24 -34.31
N ALA A 113 33.98 16.25 -34.95
CA ALA A 113 32.62 16.68 -34.67
C ALA A 113 31.59 15.56 -34.95
N MET A 114 31.75 14.83 -36.05
CA MET A 114 30.91 13.66 -36.37
C MET A 114 31.07 12.56 -35.32
N SER A 115 32.29 12.24 -34.91
CA SER A 115 32.58 11.23 -33.88
C SER A 115 31.91 11.58 -32.54
N LEU A 116 31.99 12.85 -32.12
CA LEU A 116 31.30 13.35 -30.93
C LEU A 116 29.78 13.21 -31.07
N LYS A 117 29.21 13.60 -32.22
CA LYS A 117 27.77 13.48 -32.49
C LYS A 117 27.29 12.03 -32.49
N PHE A 118 28.04 11.09 -33.07
CA PHE A 118 27.69 9.67 -33.03
C PHE A 118 27.77 9.10 -31.62
N SER A 119 28.74 9.56 -30.82
CA SER A 119 28.88 9.16 -29.43
C SER A 119 27.71 9.66 -28.58
N SER A 120 27.31 10.93 -28.75
CA SER A 120 26.16 11.49 -28.03
C SER A 120 24.85 10.82 -28.43
N LEU A 121 24.60 10.59 -29.73
CA LEU A 121 23.40 9.92 -30.22
C LEU A 121 23.28 8.48 -29.70
N ARG A 122 24.42 7.78 -29.55
CA ARG A 122 24.45 6.43 -28.99
C ARG A 122 24.06 6.42 -27.51
N GLU A 123 24.61 7.34 -26.73
CA GLU A 123 24.29 7.43 -25.30
C GLU A 123 22.85 7.93 -25.07
N GLU A 124 22.37 8.87 -25.90
CA GLU A 124 20.99 9.34 -25.87
C GLU A 124 20.00 8.20 -26.12
N ARG A 125 20.22 7.39 -27.17
CA ARG A 125 19.39 6.20 -27.42
C ARG A 125 19.37 5.23 -26.23
N LYS A 126 20.53 4.96 -25.64
CA LYS A 126 20.64 4.08 -24.48
C LYS A 126 19.89 4.65 -23.26
N HIS A 127 19.95 5.97 -23.07
CA HIS A 127 19.18 6.65 -22.02
C HIS A 127 17.67 6.57 -22.29
N GLU A 128 17.22 6.79 -23.52
CA GLU A 128 15.81 6.66 -23.92
C GLU A 128 15.28 5.24 -23.67
N GLU A 129 16.03 4.21 -24.05
CA GLU A 129 15.67 2.80 -23.80
C GLU A 129 15.53 2.52 -22.30
N MET A 130 16.46 3.01 -21.47
CA MET A 130 16.39 2.88 -20.01
C MET A 130 15.21 3.66 -19.42
N MET A 131 14.91 4.86 -19.93
CA MET A 131 13.76 5.64 -19.48
C MET A 131 12.44 4.96 -19.86
N ALA A 132 12.37 4.33 -21.02
CA ALA A 132 11.21 3.56 -21.46
C ALA A 132 10.97 2.33 -20.56
N THR A 133 12.03 1.58 -20.22
CA THR A 133 11.92 0.42 -19.31
C THR A 133 11.50 0.85 -17.91
N MET A 134 12.14 1.89 -17.36
CA MET A 134 11.80 2.44 -16.04
C MET A 134 10.37 2.99 -15.99
N SER A 135 9.90 3.63 -17.07
CA SER A 135 8.52 4.14 -17.16
C SER A 135 7.51 3.01 -17.18
N LYS A 136 7.80 1.92 -17.92
CA LYS A 136 6.97 0.71 -17.96
C LYS A 136 6.90 0.04 -16.59
N GLU A 137 8.03 -0.12 -15.90
CA GLU A 137 8.07 -0.69 -14.55
C GLU A 137 7.29 0.17 -13.55
N ASN A 138 7.45 1.49 -13.60
CA ASN A 138 6.68 2.42 -12.76
C ASN A 138 5.17 2.30 -13.00
N TYR A 139 4.74 2.14 -14.26
CA TYR A 139 3.35 1.91 -14.59
C TYR A 139 2.84 0.60 -13.97
N ASN A 140 3.54 -0.52 -14.19
CA ASN A 140 3.17 -1.83 -13.66
C ASN A 140 3.09 -1.82 -12.12
N ILE A 141 4.03 -1.15 -11.44
CA ILE A 141 4.02 -1.02 -9.97
C ILE A 141 2.77 -0.23 -9.52
N ARG A 142 2.41 0.86 -10.20
CA ARG A 142 1.21 1.64 -9.87
C ARG A 142 -0.07 0.83 -10.06
N GLU A 143 -0.14 0.03 -11.13
CA GLU A 143 -1.27 -0.87 -11.38
C GLU A 143 -1.40 -1.92 -10.27
N LEU A 144 -0.30 -2.59 -9.92
CA LEU A 144 -0.27 -3.57 -8.82
C LEU A 144 -0.68 -2.93 -7.48
N VAL A 145 -0.19 -1.72 -7.19
CA VAL A 145 -0.59 -0.99 -5.98
C VAL A 145 -2.08 -0.66 -5.98
N ALA A 146 -2.66 -0.31 -7.13
CA ALA A 146 -4.10 -0.05 -7.24
C ALA A 146 -4.92 -1.32 -7.01
N GLU A 147 -4.50 -2.45 -7.58
CA GLU A 147 -5.13 -3.76 -7.37
C GLU A 147 -5.07 -4.18 -5.88
N LEU A 148 -3.89 -4.10 -5.27
CA LEU A 148 -3.70 -4.43 -3.85
C LEU A 148 -4.54 -3.54 -2.93
N LYS A 149 -4.68 -2.25 -3.24
CA LYS A 149 -5.56 -1.33 -2.49
C LYS A 149 -7.03 -1.72 -2.63
N SER A 150 -7.48 -2.08 -3.84
CA SER A 150 -8.85 -2.54 -4.06
C SER A 150 -9.14 -3.83 -3.27
N GLU A 151 -8.24 -4.80 -3.34
CA GLU A 151 -8.37 -6.07 -2.61
C GLU A 151 -8.35 -5.88 -1.09
N MET A 152 -7.48 -4.98 -0.59
CA MET A 152 -7.45 -4.60 0.82
C MET A 152 -8.78 -3.99 1.26
N SER A 153 -9.39 -3.11 0.44
CA SER A 153 -10.70 -2.53 0.74
C SER A 153 -11.77 -3.61 0.87
N LYS A 154 -11.86 -4.54 -0.10
CA LYS A 154 -12.82 -5.66 -0.07
C LYS A 154 -12.68 -6.51 1.19
N ARG A 155 -11.43 -6.82 1.58
CA ARG A 155 -11.17 -7.57 2.82
C ARG A 155 -11.58 -6.79 4.06
N ASN A 156 -11.36 -5.48 4.08
CA ASN A 156 -11.76 -4.64 5.20
C ASN A 156 -13.29 -4.57 5.35
N ASP A 157 -14.02 -4.52 4.24
CA ASP A 157 -15.48 -4.59 4.22
C ASP A 157 -15.95 -5.94 4.79
N MET A 158 -15.37 -7.05 4.32
CA MET A 158 -15.68 -8.38 4.84
C MET A 158 -15.36 -8.55 6.34
N ILE A 159 -14.25 -7.97 6.81
CA ILE A 159 -13.91 -7.97 8.25
C ILE A 159 -14.97 -7.19 9.04
N THR A 160 -15.46 -6.09 8.50
CA THR A 160 -16.51 -5.28 9.13
C THR A 160 -17.82 -6.04 9.23
N ASP A 161 -18.22 -6.73 8.15
CA ASP A 161 -19.42 -7.59 8.15
C ASP A 161 -19.30 -8.74 9.15
N LEU A 162 -18.17 -9.44 9.16
CA LEU A 162 -17.92 -10.53 10.12
C LEU A 162 -17.93 -10.01 11.56
N LYS A 163 -17.40 -8.81 11.82
CA LYS A 163 -17.44 -8.19 13.15
C LYS A 163 -18.88 -7.88 13.58
N HIS A 164 -19.71 -7.37 12.68
CA HIS A 164 -21.13 -7.15 12.96
C HIS A 164 -21.87 -8.45 13.25
N GLU A 165 -21.56 -9.52 12.50
CA GLU A 165 -22.15 -10.83 12.71
C GLU A 165 -21.75 -11.45 14.05
N VAL A 166 -20.47 -11.35 14.44
CA VAL A 166 -20.00 -11.77 15.77
C VAL A 166 -20.74 -11.01 16.86
N GLN A 167 -20.88 -9.69 16.75
CA GLN A 167 -21.62 -8.89 17.73
C GLN A 167 -23.10 -9.26 17.79
N ARG A 168 -23.72 -9.61 16.66
CA ARG A 168 -25.11 -10.08 16.60
C ARG A 168 -25.26 -11.43 17.33
N LEU A 169 -24.39 -12.39 17.04
CA LEU A 169 -24.39 -13.71 17.67
C LEU A 169 -24.11 -13.64 19.17
N GLN A 170 -23.19 -12.77 19.60
CA GLN A 170 -22.92 -12.53 21.03
C GLN A 170 -24.17 -12.02 21.75
N ARG A 171 -24.86 -11.01 21.21
CA ARG A 171 -26.12 -10.52 21.78
C ARG A 171 -27.19 -11.61 21.86
N GLN A 172 -27.33 -12.41 20.80
CA GLN A 172 -28.27 -13.52 20.77
C GLN A 172 -27.95 -14.58 21.83
N SER A 173 -26.66 -14.92 22.01
CA SER A 173 -26.20 -15.85 23.04
C SER A 173 -26.52 -15.33 24.45
N THR A 174 -26.28 -14.05 24.73
CA THR A 174 -26.61 -13.45 26.02
C THR A 174 -28.10 -13.45 26.29
N ASP A 175 -28.93 -13.11 25.30
CA ASP A 175 -30.39 -13.16 25.41
C ASP A 175 -30.91 -14.58 25.69
N PHE A 176 -30.37 -15.59 25.00
CA PHE A 176 -30.69 -16.99 25.29
C PHE A 176 -30.30 -17.41 26.70
N GLN A 177 -29.12 -17.02 27.19
CA GLN A 177 -28.70 -17.31 28.56
C GLN A 177 -29.64 -16.68 29.60
N MET A 178 -30.06 -15.43 29.38
CA MET A 178 -31.02 -14.77 30.29
C MET A 178 -32.38 -15.48 30.29
N ARG A 179 -32.90 -15.85 29.11
CA ARG A 179 -34.16 -16.61 29.01
C ARG A 179 -34.07 -17.97 29.70
N LEU A 180 -32.96 -18.67 29.52
CA LEU A 180 -32.74 -19.98 30.14
C LEU A 180 -32.76 -19.86 31.66
N LYS A 181 -32.00 -18.90 32.22
CA LYS A 181 -31.98 -18.66 33.67
C LYS A 181 -33.36 -18.34 34.23
N LYS A 182 -34.12 -17.47 33.55
CA LYS A 182 -35.50 -17.15 33.95
C LYS A 182 -36.41 -18.39 33.94
N SER A 183 -36.28 -19.23 32.91
CA SER A 183 -37.06 -20.47 32.81
C SER A 183 -36.70 -21.47 33.91
N GLU A 184 -35.42 -21.56 34.30
CA GLU A 184 -34.97 -22.39 35.42
C GLU A 184 -35.53 -21.89 36.76
N GLU A 185 -35.56 -20.57 36.98
CA GLU A 185 -36.16 -19.94 38.17
C GLU A 185 -37.66 -20.23 38.25
N GLU A 186 -38.39 -20.07 37.15
CA GLU A 186 -39.83 -20.39 37.05
C GLU A 186 -40.10 -21.88 37.31
N LYS A 187 -39.27 -22.77 36.74
CA LYS A 187 -39.37 -24.22 36.98
C LYS A 187 -39.13 -24.57 38.45
N ALA A 188 -38.13 -23.97 39.08
CA ALA A 188 -37.84 -24.18 40.50
C ALA A 188 -39.01 -23.71 41.40
N ASP A 189 -39.65 -22.59 41.04
CA ASP A 189 -40.80 -22.09 41.78
C ASP A 189 -42.04 -23.00 41.67
N ILE A 190 -42.33 -23.49 40.45
CA ILE A 190 -43.39 -24.48 40.23
C ILE A 190 -43.11 -25.76 41.01
N GLN A 191 -41.86 -26.23 41.00
CA GLN A 191 -41.45 -27.44 41.73
C GLN A 191 -41.70 -27.29 43.24
N ARG A 192 -41.29 -26.16 43.85
CA ARG A 192 -41.56 -25.87 45.27
C ARG A 192 -43.05 -25.86 45.57
N LYS A 193 -43.85 -25.17 44.75
CA LYS A 193 -45.32 -25.13 44.91
C LYS A 193 -45.95 -26.52 44.81
N SER A 194 -45.44 -27.38 43.91
CA SER A 194 -45.89 -28.76 43.78
C SER A 194 -45.58 -29.59 45.02
N GLU A 195 -44.39 -29.41 45.61
CA GLU A 195 -43.98 -30.09 46.85
C GLU A 195 -44.83 -29.63 48.05
N ASP A 196 -45.10 -28.33 48.17
CA ASP A 196 -45.98 -27.78 49.21
C ASP A 196 -47.41 -28.35 49.11
N LEU A 197 -47.95 -28.41 47.88
CA LEU A 197 -49.27 -29.01 47.62
C LEU A 197 -49.31 -30.49 47.97
N LEU A 198 -48.24 -31.25 47.67
CA LEU A 198 -48.13 -32.66 48.02
C LEU A 198 -48.15 -32.86 49.54
N CYS A 199 -47.35 -32.07 50.29
CA CYS A 199 -47.32 -32.10 51.75
C CYS A 199 -48.69 -31.75 52.36
N SER A 200 -49.33 -30.69 51.86
CA SER A 200 -50.67 -30.28 52.29
C SER A 200 -51.72 -31.37 52.01
N ASN A 201 -51.67 -32.00 50.83
CA ASN A 201 -52.56 -33.10 50.48
C ASN A 201 -52.38 -34.30 51.43
N GLN A 202 -51.13 -34.65 51.76
CA GLN A 202 -50.84 -35.73 52.71
C GLN A 202 -51.37 -35.40 54.10
N GLN A 203 -51.23 -34.16 54.56
CA GLN A 203 -51.77 -33.72 55.86
C GLN A 203 -53.30 -33.83 55.91
N ILE A 204 -53.99 -33.48 54.81
CA ILE A 204 -55.44 -33.63 54.69
C ILE A 204 -55.84 -35.10 54.73
N LYS A 205 -55.12 -35.98 54.00
CA LYS A 205 -55.38 -37.44 54.01
C LYS A 205 -55.30 -38.02 55.42
N VAL A 206 -54.22 -37.72 56.16
CA VAL A 206 -54.05 -38.17 57.56
C VAL A 206 -55.19 -37.65 58.45
N SER A 207 -55.60 -36.40 58.25
CA SER A 207 -56.70 -35.80 59.03
C SER A 207 -58.04 -36.46 58.72
N LEU A 208 -58.30 -36.80 57.45
CA LEU A 208 -59.49 -37.54 57.02
C LEU A 208 -59.50 -38.96 57.61
N GLU A 209 -58.40 -39.69 57.57
CA GLU A 209 -58.27 -41.04 58.17
C GLU A 209 -58.54 -41.03 59.68
N CYS A 210 -58.01 -40.02 60.38
CA CYS A 210 -58.25 -39.82 61.81
C CYS A 210 -59.73 -39.54 62.10
N LEU A 211 -60.36 -38.67 61.31
CA LEU A 211 -61.77 -38.34 61.46
C LEU A 211 -62.66 -39.57 61.16
N GLN A 212 -62.37 -40.32 60.10
CA GLN A 212 -63.06 -41.56 59.76
C GLN A 212 -62.96 -42.59 60.88
N SER A 213 -61.76 -42.78 61.44
CA SER A 213 -61.55 -43.69 62.59
C SER A 213 -62.37 -43.28 63.81
N ARG A 214 -62.51 -41.96 64.07
CA ARG A 214 -63.38 -41.45 65.15
C ARG A 214 -64.85 -41.70 64.86
N PHE A 215 -65.31 -41.47 63.62
CA PHE A 215 -66.69 -41.77 63.22
C PHE A 215 -67.00 -43.25 63.38
N GLU A 216 -66.10 -44.15 62.97
CA GLU A 216 -66.30 -45.59 63.15
C GLU A 216 -66.40 -46.01 64.63
N ARG A 217 -65.61 -45.38 65.52
CA ARG A 217 -65.75 -45.61 66.96
C ARG A 217 -67.09 -45.12 67.50
N PHE A 218 -67.55 -43.94 67.08
CA PHE A 218 -68.87 -43.43 67.47
C PHE A 218 -69.98 -44.34 66.97
N ARG A 219 -69.91 -44.72 65.70
CA ARG A 219 -70.81 -45.68 65.06
C ARG A 219 -70.89 -46.98 65.84
N THR A 220 -69.73 -47.57 66.18
CA THR A 220 -69.66 -48.79 67.01
C THR A 220 -70.32 -48.60 68.38
N LYS A 221 -70.10 -47.47 69.06
CA LYS A 221 -70.76 -47.16 70.34
C LYS A 221 -72.28 -47.03 70.20
N ILE A 222 -72.75 -46.41 69.12
CA ILE A 222 -74.18 -46.29 68.84
C ILE A 222 -74.79 -47.67 68.60
N ILE A 223 -74.16 -48.51 67.78
CA ILE A 223 -74.57 -49.91 67.57
C ILE A 223 -74.63 -50.63 68.92
N GLN A 224 -73.57 -50.55 69.72
CA GLN A 224 -73.51 -51.20 71.02
C GLN A 224 -74.62 -50.72 71.96
N ALA A 225 -74.88 -49.41 72.04
CA ALA A 225 -75.92 -48.83 72.90
C ALA A 225 -77.33 -49.24 72.45
N THR A 226 -77.55 -49.35 71.13
CA THR A 226 -78.84 -49.70 70.53
C THR A 226 -79.14 -51.19 70.74
N TYR A 227 -78.18 -52.07 70.43
CA TYR A 227 -78.43 -53.52 70.37
C TYR A 227 -78.01 -54.28 71.64
N SER A 228 -77.39 -53.62 72.62
CA SER A 228 -77.19 -54.19 73.97
C SER A 228 -78.36 -53.89 74.92
N ALA A 229 -79.40 -53.19 74.47
CA ALA A 229 -80.57 -52.88 75.29
C ALA A 229 -81.43 -54.15 75.53
N PRO A 230 -81.93 -54.39 76.76
CA PRO A 230 -82.76 -55.56 77.06
C PRO A 230 -84.00 -55.63 76.15
N GLY A 231 -84.17 -56.77 75.46
CA GLY A 231 -85.32 -57.03 74.56
C GLY A 231 -85.08 -56.75 73.08
N VAL A 232 -83.95 -56.13 72.71
CA VAL A 232 -83.60 -55.84 71.30
C VAL A 232 -82.83 -57.02 70.69
N LYS A 233 -83.27 -57.51 69.53
CA LYS A 233 -82.57 -58.61 68.81
C LYS A 233 -81.38 -58.05 68.02
N CYS A 234 -80.19 -58.59 68.24
CA CYS A 234 -78.97 -58.22 67.51
C CYS A 234 -78.88 -59.02 66.19
N SER A 235 -78.67 -58.34 65.07
CA SER A 235 -78.41 -58.96 63.76
C SER A 235 -76.90 -59.07 63.52
N GLN A 236 -76.41 -60.25 63.12
CA GLN A 236 -74.98 -60.58 63.00
C GLN A 236 -74.31 -60.17 61.66
N LEU A 237 -74.95 -59.36 60.82
CA LEU A 237 -74.40 -58.89 59.54
C LEU A 237 -73.98 -57.42 59.62
N GLU A 238 -73.16 -56.95 58.66
CA GLU A 238 -72.87 -55.53 58.45
C GLU A 238 -74.17 -54.70 58.43
N MET A 239 -74.48 -54.06 59.56
CA MET A 239 -75.58 -53.13 59.67
C MET A 239 -75.27 -51.85 58.91
N THR A 240 -76.24 -51.30 58.20
CA THR A 240 -76.17 -49.98 57.59
C THR A 240 -76.54 -48.89 58.59
N ASP A 241 -76.06 -47.66 58.38
CA ASP A 241 -76.37 -46.52 59.28
C ASP A 241 -77.87 -46.25 59.37
N ASN A 242 -78.60 -46.46 58.26
CA ASN A 242 -80.05 -46.31 58.24
C ASN A 242 -80.74 -47.36 59.14
N GLU A 243 -80.31 -48.63 59.08
CA GLU A 243 -80.87 -49.69 59.93
C GLU A 243 -80.58 -49.45 61.42
N ILE A 244 -79.42 -48.88 61.76
CA ILE A 244 -79.08 -48.50 63.15
C ILE A 244 -80.01 -47.40 63.64
N LEU A 245 -80.24 -46.38 62.83
CA LEU A 245 -81.14 -45.27 63.16
C LEU A 245 -82.59 -45.76 63.33
N GLU A 246 -83.07 -46.64 62.45
CA GLU A 246 -84.39 -47.27 62.58
C GLU A 246 -84.49 -48.09 63.87
N GLY A 247 -83.44 -48.82 64.23
CA GLY A 247 -83.36 -49.55 65.50
C GLY A 247 -83.43 -48.63 66.72
N MET A 248 -82.66 -47.54 66.73
CA MET A 248 -82.71 -46.53 67.80
C MET A 248 -84.12 -45.94 67.94
N GLN A 249 -84.71 -45.53 66.82
CA GLN A 249 -86.05 -44.94 66.80
C GLN A 249 -87.10 -45.90 67.37
N ARG A 250 -87.00 -47.19 67.00
CA ARG A 250 -87.89 -48.24 67.53
C ARG A 250 -87.78 -48.34 69.05
N ILE A 251 -86.56 -48.41 69.61
CA ILE A 251 -86.34 -48.47 71.07
C ILE A 251 -86.91 -47.23 71.77
N ILE A 252 -86.69 -46.05 71.20
CA ILE A 252 -87.21 -44.79 71.75
C ILE A 252 -88.74 -44.83 71.80
N THR A 253 -89.39 -45.23 70.71
CA THR A 253 -90.86 -45.35 70.65
C THR A 253 -91.36 -46.39 71.65
N GLU A 254 -90.81 -47.60 71.66
CA GLU A 254 -91.21 -48.67 72.59
C GLU A 254 -91.07 -48.25 74.07
N ARG A 255 -89.97 -47.59 74.44
CA ARG A 255 -89.77 -47.09 75.81
C ARG A 255 -90.72 -45.94 76.15
N SER A 256 -91.03 -45.08 75.19
CA SER A 256 -91.99 -43.97 75.37
C SER A 256 -93.41 -44.51 75.59
N ASP A 257 -93.81 -45.50 74.80
CA ASP A 257 -95.10 -46.18 74.93
C ASP A 257 -95.20 -46.91 76.28
N PHE A 258 -94.16 -47.65 76.68
CA PHE A 258 -94.11 -48.33 77.98
C PHE A 258 -94.17 -47.34 79.16
N HIS A 259 -93.46 -46.21 79.06
CA HIS A 259 -93.53 -45.14 80.05
C HIS A 259 -94.95 -44.56 80.16
N GLN A 260 -95.63 -44.35 79.03
CA GLN A 260 -97.02 -43.89 79.02
C GLN A 260 -97.97 -44.92 79.66
N GLN A 261 -97.75 -46.22 79.42
CA GLN A 261 -98.50 -47.29 80.07
C GLN A 261 -98.29 -47.32 81.59
N LEU A 262 -97.05 -47.14 82.08
CA LEU A 262 -96.77 -47.04 83.52
C LEU A 262 -97.46 -45.84 84.16
N LYS A 263 -97.47 -44.69 83.47
CA LYS A 263 -98.17 -43.48 83.89
C LYS A 263 -99.69 -43.71 83.97
N GLN A 264 -100.28 -44.41 83.00
CA GLN A 264 -101.70 -44.78 83.01
C GLN A 264 -102.04 -45.76 84.14
N LYS A 265 -101.12 -46.64 84.51
CA LYS A 265 -101.27 -47.57 85.65
C LYS A 265 -100.96 -46.94 87.02
N GLY A 266 -100.83 -45.62 87.10
CA GLY A 266 -100.68 -44.87 88.36
C GLY A 266 -99.28 -44.93 88.99
N VAL A 267 -98.29 -45.48 88.30
CA VAL A 267 -96.90 -45.51 88.77
C VAL A 267 -96.28 -44.13 88.56
N LYS A 268 -95.74 -43.52 89.62
CA LYS A 268 -95.09 -42.20 89.56
C LYS A 268 -93.76 -42.32 88.79
N VAL A 269 -93.79 -42.00 87.50
CA VAL A 269 -92.62 -42.07 86.61
C VAL A 269 -92.01 -40.67 86.37
N PRO A 270 -90.66 -40.53 86.39
CA PRO A 270 -89.97 -39.26 86.10
C PRO A 270 -90.24 -38.73 84.68
N SER A 271 -90.30 -37.41 84.49
CA SER A 271 -90.49 -36.82 83.15
C SER A 271 -89.40 -37.30 82.17
N LEU A 272 -89.82 -37.83 81.01
CA LEU A 272 -88.90 -38.24 79.94
C LEU A 272 -88.19 -37.06 79.27
N TYR A 273 -88.73 -35.85 79.40
CA TYR A 273 -88.09 -34.64 78.91
C TYR A 273 -87.33 -34.00 80.07
N MET A 274 -86.00 -34.15 80.04
CA MET A 274 -85.10 -33.32 80.84
C MET A 274 -84.83 -32.04 80.05
N ASN A 275 -85.31 -30.91 80.57
CA ASN A 275 -84.90 -29.59 80.11
C ASN A 275 -83.55 -29.25 80.74
N GLU A 276 -82.45 -29.47 80.01
CA GLU A 276 -81.19 -28.81 80.29
C GLU A 276 -80.97 -27.68 79.28
N THR A 277 -81.38 -26.47 79.65
CA THR A 277 -80.60 -25.27 79.33
C THR A 277 -79.35 -25.29 80.21
N THR A 278 -78.16 -25.43 79.64
CA THR A 278 -76.99 -24.60 79.98
C THR A 278 -75.95 -24.67 78.86
N SER A 279 -75.78 -23.53 78.21
CA SER A 279 -74.61 -23.21 77.40
C SER A 279 -73.41 -22.94 78.30
N PRO A 280 -72.19 -23.39 77.96
CA PRO A 280 -70.98 -22.73 78.39
C PRO A 280 -70.66 -21.62 77.38
N LYS A 281 -70.93 -20.37 77.76
CA LYS A 281 -70.17 -19.22 77.25
C LYS A 281 -68.71 -19.42 77.67
N GLN A 282 -67.83 -19.72 76.73
CA GLN A 282 -66.42 -19.37 76.89
C GLN A 282 -66.16 -18.03 76.21
N SER A 283 -65.57 -17.17 77.02
CA SER A 283 -65.17 -15.79 76.80
C SER A 283 -64.33 -15.59 75.56
N ALA A 284 -64.64 -14.52 74.83
CA ALA A 284 -63.67 -13.85 73.98
C ALA A 284 -62.45 -13.41 74.80
N SER A 285 -61.25 -13.79 74.38
CA SER A 285 -60.05 -13.02 74.63
C SER A 285 -59.40 -12.68 73.29
N ASN A 286 -59.38 -11.38 73.01
CA ASN A 286 -58.64 -10.75 71.92
C ASN A 286 -57.19 -11.26 71.83
N THR A 287 -56.66 -11.40 70.62
CA THR A 287 -55.37 -10.78 70.28
C THR A 287 -55.32 -10.45 68.79
N ARG A 288 -54.94 -9.19 68.53
CA ARG A 288 -54.76 -8.53 67.24
C ARG A 288 -53.26 -8.26 67.08
N ARG A 289 -52.71 -8.45 65.87
CA ARG A 289 -51.36 -8.07 65.35
C ARG A 289 -50.19 -8.94 65.85
N LYS A 290 -49.17 -9.33 65.05
CA LYS A 290 -48.50 -8.65 63.92
C LYS A 290 -48.06 -9.65 62.84
N LEU A 291 -48.31 -9.35 61.56
CA LEU A 291 -47.37 -9.69 60.48
C LEU A 291 -46.46 -8.47 60.31
N GLN A 292 -45.16 -8.73 60.35
CA GLN A 292 -44.11 -7.95 59.72
C GLN A 292 -43.53 -8.85 58.63
#